data_AF-A0A951ZHZ2-F1
#
_entry.id   AF-A0A951ZHZ2-F1
#
_cell.length_a   1.000
_cell.length_b   1.000
_cell.length_c   1.000
_cell.angle_alpha   90.00
_cell.angle_beta   90.00
_cell.angle_gamma   90.00
#
_symmetry.space_group_name_H-M   'P 1'
#
loop_
_entity.id
_entity.type
_entity.pdbx_description
1 polymer ?
#
loop_
_entity_poly.entity_id
_entity_poly.type
_entity_poly.pdbx_seq_one_letter_code
_entity_poly.pdbx_strand_id
1 'polypeptide(L)'
;MRDNALPSIPWQVTGNHWVALPCVHPVDGSVHALGVLHRGARAAVEFAGSADFQSGQGAALARPVFRVDGTPLELARGGIAWERAFHWLPTFTAQADGLIVRGTIFAPFGLDADIAGVVYALAVENRGSVSRQVSLSFEGVLGHRQVRVRSARPVEDASRVTAAEGGVVVLDGSGAPGLAALAIGSDEAGTVAVHDGAEPGYVLERQFTVEPG
;
A
#
# COMPACT_ATOMS: atom_id res chain seq x y z
N MET A 1 6.09 31.67 41.87
CA MET A 1 6.36 31.82 40.43
C MET A 1 5.43 30.84 39.73
N ARG A 2 4.36 31.31 39.07
CA ARG A 2 3.41 30.41 38.39
C ARG A 2 4.09 29.91 37.12
N ASP A 3 4.24 28.58 36.99
CA ASP A 3 4.69 27.94 35.77
C ASP A 3 3.72 28.28 34.63
N ASN A 4 4.09 29.28 33.84
CA ASN A 4 3.36 29.70 32.66
C ASN A 4 3.89 28.91 31.46
N ALA A 5 3.92 27.58 31.57
CA ALA A 5 4.15 26.72 30.42
C ALA A 5 2.94 26.88 29.51
N LEU A 6 3.15 27.48 28.33
CA LEU A 6 2.13 27.49 27.28
C LEU A 6 1.68 26.04 27.06
N PRO A 7 0.37 25.75 27.03
CA PRO A 7 -0.12 24.40 26.78
C PRO A 7 0.47 23.92 25.44
N SER A 8 0.94 22.67 25.40
CA SER A 8 1.41 22.08 24.15
C SER A 8 0.26 22.09 23.14
N ILE A 9 0.35 22.96 22.14
CA ILE A 9 -0.61 22.98 21.04
C ILE A 9 -0.24 21.78 20.16
N PRO A 10 -1.09 20.74 20.05
CA PRO A 10 -0.80 19.64 19.14
C PRO A 10 -0.76 20.20 17.72
N TRP A 11 0.39 20.05 17.07
CA TRP A 11 0.54 20.43 15.67
C TRP A 11 -0.48 19.64 14.84
N GLN A 12 -1.19 20.34 13.96
CA GLN A 12 -1.97 19.71 12.91
C GLN A 12 -0.98 19.29 11.82
N VAL A 13 -0.38 18.11 11.99
CA VAL A 13 0.56 17.55 11.00
C VAL A 13 -0.23 17.20 9.75
N THR A 14 0.13 17.83 8.63
CA THR A 14 -0.47 17.57 7.33
C THR A 14 0.56 16.92 6.41
N GLY A 15 0.34 15.63 6.10
CA GLY A 15 1.11 14.91 5.10
C GLY A 15 2.06 13.84 5.64
N ASN A 16 2.77 13.21 4.72
CA ASN A 16 3.70 12.12 5.00
C ASN A 16 5.14 12.65 5.03
N HIS A 17 5.76 12.71 6.20
CA HIS A 17 7.15 13.15 6.32
C HIS A 17 8.16 12.01 6.11
N TRP A 18 7.68 10.77 6.03
CA TRP A 18 8.51 9.57 6.19
C TRP A 18 8.52 8.68 4.96
N VAL A 19 7.38 8.57 4.27
CA VAL A 19 7.15 7.65 3.16
C VAL A 19 6.73 8.36 1.89
N ALA A 20 7.18 7.86 0.75
CA ALA A 20 6.76 8.26 -0.59
C ALA A 20 6.24 7.06 -1.38
N LEU A 21 5.15 7.24 -2.14
CA LEU A 21 4.64 6.29 -3.14
C LEU A 21 4.82 6.86 -4.55
N PRO A 22 6.01 6.74 -5.14
CA PRO A 22 6.30 7.37 -6.44
C PRO A 22 5.64 6.65 -7.63
N CYS A 23 5.27 5.37 -7.49
CA CYS A 23 4.91 4.51 -8.62
C CYS A 23 3.57 3.80 -8.37
N VAL A 24 2.49 4.58 -8.31
CA VAL A 24 1.12 4.05 -8.36
C VAL A 24 0.71 3.90 -9.82
N HIS A 25 0.35 2.68 -10.21
CA HIS A 25 0.07 2.32 -11.59
C HIS A 25 -1.36 2.71 -11.97
N PRO A 26 -1.56 3.45 -13.07
CA PRO A 26 -2.88 4.01 -13.40
C PRO A 26 -3.87 2.97 -13.93
N VAL A 27 -3.41 1.78 -14.34
CA VAL A 27 -4.31 0.77 -14.96
C VAL A 27 -5.02 -0.07 -13.91
N ASP A 28 -4.43 -0.26 -12.73
CA ASP A 28 -4.95 -1.19 -11.72
C ASP A 28 -4.74 -0.72 -10.27
N GLY A 29 -4.20 0.49 -10.07
CA GLY A 29 -3.95 1.04 -8.74
C GLY A 29 -2.83 0.34 -7.97
N SER A 30 -2.04 -0.53 -8.62
CA SER A 30 -0.93 -1.20 -7.96
C SER A 30 0.19 -0.22 -7.58
N VAL A 31 0.89 -0.51 -6.49
CA VAL A 31 2.07 0.22 -6.03
C VAL A 31 3.29 -0.60 -6.42
N HIS A 32 4.16 -0.05 -7.27
CA HIS A 32 5.39 -0.73 -7.68
C HIS A 32 6.59 -0.42 -6.78
N ALA A 33 6.56 0.73 -6.11
CA ALA A 33 7.64 1.14 -5.21
C ALA A 33 7.15 2.03 -4.07
N LEU A 34 7.85 1.92 -2.93
CA LEU A 34 7.68 2.72 -1.73
C LEU A 34 9.06 3.15 -1.23
N GLY A 35 9.25 4.44 -0.96
CA GLY A 35 10.49 4.98 -0.41
C GLY A 35 10.33 5.47 1.02
N VAL A 36 11.30 5.20 1.89
CA VAL A 36 11.36 5.70 3.28
C VAL A 36 12.61 6.56 3.46
N LEU A 37 12.47 7.78 3.98
CA LEU A 37 13.65 8.59 4.31
C LEU A 37 14.31 8.04 5.59
N HIS A 38 15.50 7.48 5.47
CA HIS A 38 16.18 6.83 6.60
C HIS A 38 17.44 7.60 7.02
N ARG A 39 17.43 8.09 8.27
CA ARG A 39 18.53 8.89 8.83
C ARG A 39 19.86 8.13 8.86
N GLY A 40 19.85 6.87 9.26
CA GLY A 40 21.08 6.05 9.35
C GLY A 40 21.72 5.77 7.99
N ALA A 41 20.88 5.57 6.96
CA ALA A 41 21.34 5.34 5.59
C ALA A 41 21.76 6.64 4.88
N ARG A 42 21.36 7.81 5.43
CA ARG A 42 21.50 9.13 4.80
C ARG A 42 20.96 9.14 3.37
N ALA A 43 19.88 8.39 3.15
CA ALA A 43 19.30 8.11 1.85
C ALA A 43 17.81 7.72 2.01
N ALA A 44 17.07 7.76 0.91
CA ALA A 44 15.81 7.04 0.81
C ALA A 44 16.11 5.53 0.68
N VAL A 45 15.44 4.71 1.47
CA VAL A 45 15.40 3.25 1.35
C VAL A 45 14.15 2.92 0.53
N GLU A 46 14.32 2.36 -0.65
CA GLU A 46 13.24 2.04 -1.59
C GLU A 46 13.00 0.54 -1.60
N PHE A 47 11.74 0.15 -1.44
CA PHE A 47 11.20 -1.19 -1.59
C PHE A 47 10.43 -1.23 -2.90
N ALA A 48 10.61 -2.27 -3.68
CA ALA A 48 9.92 -2.41 -4.96
C ALA A 48 9.67 -3.88 -5.31
N GLY A 49 8.65 -4.10 -6.13
CA GLY A 49 8.37 -5.44 -6.67
C GLY A 49 9.37 -5.88 -7.74
N SER A 50 10.01 -4.93 -8.43
CA SER A 50 11.03 -5.21 -9.43
C SER A 50 12.10 -4.10 -9.47
N ALA A 51 13.27 -4.39 -10.03
CA ALA A 51 14.34 -3.39 -10.16
C ALA A 51 13.99 -2.24 -11.13
N ASP A 52 13.17 -2.52 -12.15
CA ASP A 52 12.68 -1.56 -13.14
C ASP A 52 11.26 -1.05 -12.80
N PHE A 53 10.96 -0.87 -11.51
CA PHE A 53 9.64 -0.45 -11.04
C PHE A 53 9.12 0.85 -11.67
N GLN A 54 10.00 1.69 -12.22
CA GLN A 54 9.63 2.95 -12.87
C GLN A 54 8.91 2.75 -14.21
N SER A 55 9.13 1.61 -14.90
CA SER A 55 8.42 1.30 -16.14
C SER A 55 6.98 0.83 -15.89
N GLY A 56 6.66 0.41 -14.67
CA GLY A 56 5.37 -0.17 -14.30
C GLY A 56 5.09 -1.55 -14.93
N GLN A 57 6.08 -2.18 -15.57
CA GLN A 57 5.88 -3.46 -16.27
C GLN A 57 6.25 -4.69 -15.44
N GLY A 58 7.12 -4.54 -14.44
CA GLY A 58 7.52 -5.63 -13.56
C GLY A 58 6.50 -5.91 -12.44
N ALA A 59 6.83 -6.86 -11.57
CA ALA A 59 5.99 -7.19 -10.41
C ALA A 59 5.72 -5.95 -9.54
N ALA A 60 4.50 -5.87 -9.00
CA ALA A 60 4.11 -4.83 -8.07
C ALA A 60 4.56 -5.19 -6.64
N LEU A 61 4.88 -4.16 -5.85
CA LEU A 61 5.10 -4.31 -4.41
C LEU A 61 3.78 -4.60 -3.68
N ALA A 62 2.67 -4.05 -4.19
CA ALA A 62 1.34 -4.21 -3.62
C ALA A 62 0.27 -3.92 -4.69
N ARG A 63 -0.54 -4.90 -5.05
CA ARG A 63 -1.62 -4.75 -6.05
C ARG A 63 -2.97 -5.07 -5.41
N PRO A 64 -3.96 -4.16 -5.48
CA PRO A 64 -5.32 -4.51 -5.12
C PRO A 64 -5.91 -5.47 -6.17
N VAL A 65 -6.40 -6.62 -5.73
CA VAL A 65 -7.03 -7.64 -6.56
C VAL A 65 -8.43 -7.91 -6.01
N PHE A 66 -9.41 -7.93 -6.91
CA PHE A 66 -10.81 -8.11 -6.57
C PHE A 66 -11.32 -9.41 -7.19
N ARG A 67 -12.08 -10.19 -6.42
CA ARG A 67 -12.89 -11.31 -6.93
C ARG A 67 -14.33 -11.12 -6.49
N VAL A 68 -15.26 -11.20 -7.43
CA VAL A 68 -16.70 -11.08 -7.19
C VAL A 68 -17.33 -12.43 -7.47
N ASP A 69 -17.98 -13.01 -6.47
CA ASP A 69 -18.56 -14.35 -6.52
C ASP A 69 -17.55 -15.41 -7.05
N GLY A 70 -16.29 -15.27 -6.61
CA GLY A 70 -15.15 -16.12 -7.00
C GLY A 70 -14.47 -15.75 -8.33
N THR A 71 -15.05 -14.85 -9.13
CA THR A 71 -14.54 -14.47 -10.46
C THR A 71 -13.65 -13.22 -10.36
N PRO A 72 -12.44 -13.19 -10.97
CA PRO A 72 -11.61 -11.98 -11.00
C PRO A 72 -12.33 -10.79 -11.63
N LEU A 73 -12.27 -9.64 -10.96
CA LEU A 73 -12.77 -8.37 -11.46
C LEU A 73 -11.62 -7.55 -12.04
N GLU A 74 -11.58 -7.42 -13.37
CA GLU A 74 -10.57 -6.63 -14.07
C GLU A 74 -10.94 -5.14 -14.06
N LEU A 75 -10.41 -4.38 -13.10
CA LEU A 75 -10.70 -2.93 -12.98
C LEU A 75 -10.42 -2.14 -14.28
N ALA A 76 -9.38 -2.52 -15.02
CA ALA A 76 -9.00 -1.89 -16.27
C ALA A 76 -10.04 -2.06 -17.40
N ARG A 77 -10.85 -3.14 -17.36
CA ARG A 77 -11.77 -3.49 -18.44
C ARG A 77 -12.85 -2.43 -18.67
N GLY A 78 -13.36 -1.84 -17.59
CA GLY A 78 -14.33 -0.73 -17.63
C GLY A 78 -13.67 0.66 -17.73
N GLY A 79 -12.35 0.72 -17.70
CA GLY A 79 -11.57 1.96 -17.54
C GLY A 79 -11.51 2.41 -16.08
N ILE A 80 -10.38 3.02 -15.72
CA ILE A 80 -10.18 3.65 -14.42
C ILE A 80 -10.12 5.16 -14.60
N ALA A 81 -11.00 5.89 -13.91
CA ALA A 81 -10.98 7.34 -13.86
C ALA A 81 -10.15 7.80 -12.66
N TRP A 82 -9.02 8.48 -12.93
CA TRP A 82 -8.16 9.07 -11.90
C TRP A 82 -8.47 10.55 -11.68
N GLU A 83 -8.49 10.95 -10.41
CA GLU A 83 -8.59 12.32 -9.96
C GLU A 83 -7.60 12.61 -8.82
N ARG A 84 -7.39 13.89 -8.56
CA ARG A 84 -6.74 14.34 -7.32
C ARG A 84 -7.81 14.96 -6.44
N ALA A 85 -8.35 14.18 -5.50
CA ALA A 85 -9.32 14.70 -4.55
C ALA A 85 -8.68 15.84 -3.74
N PHE A 86 -9.42 16.94 -3.59
CA PHE A 86 -8.94 18.20 -3.01
C PHE A 86 -7.64 18.74 -3.65
N HIS A 87 -7.38 18.39 -4.92
CA HIS A 87 -6.19 18.72 -5.70
C HIS A 87 -4.88 18.01 -5.31
N TRP A 88 -4.87 17.09 -4.33
CA TRP A 88 -3.63 16.44 -3.91
C TRP A 88 -3.72 14.93 -3.64
N LEU A 89 -4.89 14.38 -3.29
CA LEU A 89 -5.05 12.96 -2.95
C LEU A 89 -5.32 12.10 -4.18
N PRO A 90 -4.39 11.19 -4.59
CA PRO A 90 -4.65 10.26 -5.67
C PRO A 90 -5.88 9.42 -5.35
N THR A 91 -6.89 9.54 -6.21
CA THR A 91 -8.15 8.82 -6.09
C THR A 91 -8.51 8.25 -7.44
N PHE A 92 -8.99 7.02 -7.47
CA PHE A 92 -9.53 6.43 -8.68
C PHE A 92 -10.93 5.89 -8.45
N THR A 93 -11.69 5.82 -9.53
CA THR A 93 -12.97 5.11 -9.59
C THR A 93 -12.96 4.17 -10.80
N ALA A 94 -13.36 2.93 -10.60
CA ALA A 94 -13.54 1.92 -11.62
C ALA A 94 -14.96 1.34 -11.51
N GLN A 95 -15.54 0.93 -12.64
CA GLN A 95 -16.85 0.30 -12.67
C GLN A 95 -16.76 -1.02 -13.43
N ALA A 96 -17.29 -2.08 -12.84
CA ALA A 96 -17.36 -3.39 -13.47
C ALA A 96 -18.45 -4.25 -12.80
N ASP A 97 -19.24 -4.96 -13.62
CA ASP A 97 -20.25 -5.93 -13.17
C ASP A 97 -21.27 -5.41 -12.14
N GLY A 98 -21.68 -4.14 -12.29
CA GLY A 98 -22.62 -3.49 -11.37
C GLY A 98 -21.99 -3.05 -10.04
N LEU A 99 -20.67 -3.17 -9.88
CA LEU A 99 -19.92 -2.63 -8.76
C LEU A 99 -19.20 -1.34 -9.16
N ILE A 100 -19.10 -0.42 -8.21
CA ILE A 100 -18.23 0.75 -8.28
C ILE A 100 -17.12 0.55 -7.24
N VAL A 101 -15.87 0.56 -7.69
CA VAL A 101 -14.69 0.50 -6.83
C VAL A 101 -14.05 1.87 -6.79
N ARG A 102 -13.88 2.43 -5.59
CA ARG A 102 -13.16 3.68 -5.37
C ARG A 102 -11.92 3.41 -4.52
N GLY A 103 -10.76 3.87 -4.96
CA GLY A 103 -9.54 3.80 -4.17
C GLY A 103 -8.95 5.19 -3.92
N THR A 104 -8.51 5.46 -2.69
CA THR A 104 -7.84 6.71 -2.33
C THR A 104 -6.59 6.41 -1.51
N ILE A 105 -5.49 7.08 -1.85
CA ILE A 105 -4.17 6.88 -1.24
C ILE A 105 -3.78 8.16 -0.50
N PHE A 106 -3.46 8.06 0.78
CA PHE A 106 -3.18 9.23 1.62
C PHE A 106 -2.27 8.91 2.82
N ALA A 107 -1.64 9.94 3.39
CA ALA A 107 -0.89 9.80 4.63
C ALA A 107 -1.83 9.54 5.82
N PRO A 108 -1.41 8.80 6.87
CA PRO A 108 -2.15 8.73 8.13
C PRO A 108 -2.56 10.14 8.61
N PHE A 109 -3.77 10.25 9.17
CA PHE A 109 -4.35 11.51 9.62
C PHE A 109 -4.97 11.36 11.02
N GLY A 110 -5.23 12.47 11.71
CA GLY A 110 -5.84 12.45 13.04
C GLY A 110 -4.82 12.25 14.16
N LEU A 111 -5.16 11.44 15.17
CA LEU A 111 -4.28 11.15 16.31
C LEU A 111 -3.04 10.32 15.93
N ASP A 112 -3.06 9.70 14.75
CA ASP A 112 -2.01 8.83 14.21
C ASP A 112 -1.12 9.55 13.17
N ALA A 113 -1.18 10.88 13.08
CA ALA A 113 -0.43 11.65 12.09
C ALA A 113 1.10 11.61 12.29
N ASP A 114 1.58 11.12 13.43
CA ASP A 114 2.99 10.85 13.71
C ASP A 114 3.45 9.44 13.28
N ILE A 115 2.52 8.57 12.87
CA ILE A 115 2.84 7.23 12.36
C ILE A 115 3.39 7.35 10.93
N ALA A 116 4.60 6.82 10.73
CA ALA A 116 5.17 6.66 9.41
C ALA A 116 4.41 5.58 8.63
N GLY A 117 3.67 5.97 7.61
CA GLY A 117 2.89 5.01 6.83
C GLY A 117 2.11 5.63 5.70
N VAL A 118 1.31 4.80 5.04
CA VAL A 118 0.37 5.22 4.00
C VAL A 118 -0.92 4.42 4.19
N VAL A 119 -2.05 5.08 4.01
CA VAL A 119 -3.36 4.43 3.98
C VAL A 119 -3.80 4.29 2.52
N TYR A 120 -4.23 3.09 2.17
CA TYR A 120 -4.88 2.80 0.90
C TYR A 120 -6.33 2.40 1.19
N ALA A 121 -7.24 3.36 1.13
CA ALA A 121 -8.66 3.10 1.34
C ALA A 121 -9.28 2.58 0.05
N LEU A 122 -9.93 1.42 0.12
CA LEU A 122 -10.68 0.82 -0.98
C LEU A 122 -12.14 0.68 -0.55
N ALA A 123 -13.04 1.26 -1.34
CA ALA A 123 -14.48 1.16 -1.15
C ALA A 123 -15.11 0.44 -2.34
N VAL A 124 -16.06 -0.44 -2.05
CA VAL A 124 -16.85 -1.16 -3.06
C VAL A 124 -18.32 -0.87 -2.81
N GLU A 125 -18.98 -0.32 -3.80
CA GLU A 125 -20.42 -0.03 -3.80
C GLU A 125 -21.11 -0.94 -4.81
N ASN A 126 -22.27 -1.51 -4.46
CA ASN A 126 -23.01 -2.42 -5.32
C ASN A 126 -24.26 -1.74 -5.89
N ARG A 127 -24.17 -1.34 -7.17
CA ARG A 127 -25.26 -0.76 -7.96
C ARG A 127 -26.13 -1.82 -8.66
N GLY A 128 -25.90 -3.09 -8.38
CA GLY A 128 -26.72 -4.21 -8.84
C GLY A 128 -28.02 -4.37 -8.04
N SER A 129 -28.74 -5.45 -8.31
CA SER A 129 -29.99 -5.81 -7.63
C SER A 129 -29.85 -6.98 -6.66
N VAL A 130 -28.66 -7.57 -6.56
CA VAL A 130 -28.38 -8.76 -5.73
C VAL A 130 -27.13 -8.52 -4.90
N SER A 131 -27.10 -9.07 -3.69
CA SER A 131 -25.91 -9.10 -2.84
C SER A 131 -24.75 -9.81 -3.56
N ARG A 132 -23.53 -9.31 -3.39
CA ARG A 132 -22.33 -9.88 -4.00
C ARG A 132 -21.32 -10.29 -2.93
N GLN A 133 -20.71 -11.46 -3.08
CA GLN A 133 -19.56 -11.83 -2.26
C GLN A 133 -18.30 -11.24 -2.90
N VAL A 134 -17.58 -10.41 -2.16
CA VAL A 134 -16.34 -9.79 -2.63
C VAL A 134 -15.18 -10.34 -1.82
N SER A 135 -14.16 -10.82 -2.53
CA SER A 135 -12.82 -10.98 -1.98
C SER A 135 -11.96 -9.82 -2.46
N LEU A 136 -11.32 -9.12 -1.53
CA LEU A 136 -10.34 -8.08 -1.78
C LEU A 136 -9.00 -8.52 -1.21
N SER A 137 -8.01 -8.66 -2.06
CA SER A 137 -6.64 -8.95 -1.66
C SER A 137 -5.68 -7.83 -2.03
N PHE A 138 -4.64 -7.67 -1.20
CA PHE A 138 -3.39 -7.04 -1.59
C PHE A 138 -2.38 -8.14 -1.88
N GLU A 139 -1.94 -8.22 -3.13
CA GLU A 139 -0.97 -9.21 -3.60
C GLU A 139 0.32 -8.50 -4.00
N GLY A 140 1.48 -8.99 -3.57
CA GLY A 140 2.72 -8.27 -3.83
C GLY A 140 3.97 -9.10 -3.70
N VAL A 141 5.05 -8.56 -4.26
CA VAL A 141 6.38 -9.16 -4.28
C VAL A 141 7.38 -8.15 -3.74
N LEU A 142 8.36 -8.59 -2.94
CA LEU A 142 9.54 -7.80 -2.58
C LEU A 142 10.74 -8.25 -3.41
N GLY A 143 10.73 -7.91 -4.70
CA GLY A 143 11.76 -8.34 -5.64
C GLY A 143 12.99 -7.45 -5.66
N HIS A 144 12.91 -6.22 -5.13
CA HIS A 144 14.03 -5.28 -5.17
C HIS A 144 14.06 -4.33 -3.97
N ARG A 145 15.27 -4.04 -3.50
CA ARG A 145 15.54 -3.00 -2.49
C ARG A 145 16.77 -2.20 -2.89
N GLN A 146 16.71 -0.89 -2.69
CA GLN A 146 17.84 -0.01 -2.98
C GLN A 146 17.89 1.19 -2.04
N VAL A 147 19.04 1.85 -1.97
CA VAL A 147 19.20 3.15 -1.34
C VAL A 147 19.46 4.23 -2.40
N ARG A 148 18.84 5.40 -2.24
CA ARG A 148 18.95 6.51 -3.19
C ARG A 148 19.12 7.85 -2.49
N VAL A 149 20.12 8.60 -2.96
CA VAL A 149 20.25 10.05 -2.70
C VAL A 149 20.11 10.79 -4.01
N ARG A 150 20.92 10.40 -5.00
CA ARG A 150 20.83 10.83 -6.40
C ARG A 150 20.79 9.62 -7.32
N SER A 151 21.82 8.77 -7.19
CA SER A 151 21.93 7.51 -7.91
C SER A 151 21.49 6.36 -7.02
N ALA A 152 20.82 5.37 -7.63
CA ALA A 152 20.40 4.14 -6.95
C ALA A 152 21.60 3.26 -6.65
N ARG A 153 21.57 2.58 -5.51
CA ARG A 153 22.49 1.48 -5.18
C ARG A 153 21.68 0.33 -4.58
N PRO A 154 21.74 -0.89 -5.14
CA PRO A 154 21.01 -2.02 -4.59
C PRO A 154 21.47 -2.32 -3.16
N VAL A 155 20.56 -2.88 -2.36
CA VAL A 155 20.95 -3.52 -1.10
C VAL A 155 21.28 -4.99 -1.40
N GLU A 156 22.36 -5.51 -0.83
CA GLU A 156 22.91 -6.83 -1.21
C GLU A 156 22.31 -8.01 -0.44
N ASP A 157 21.65 -7.75 0.69
CA ASP A 157 21.01 -8.80 1.46
C ASP A 157 19.75 -9.32 0.73
N ALA A 158 19.37 -10.57 1.00
CA ALA A 158 18.16 -11.13 0.41
C ALA A 158 16.91 -10.43 0.97
N SER A 159 15.94 -10.14 0.10
CA SER A 159 14.60 -9.73 0.51
C SER A 159 13.91 -10.82 1.30
N ARG A 160 13.05 -10.42 2.23
CA ARG A 160 12.28 -11.33 3.05
C ARG A 160 10.86 -10.80 3.23
N VAL A 161 9.90 -11.73 3.19
CA VAL A 161 8.48 -11.46 3.47
C VAL A 161 8.02 -12.44 4.53
N THR A 162 7.44 -11.94 5.60
CA THR A 162 7.01 -12.77 6.75
C THR A 162 5.59 -12.43 7.15
N ALA A 163 4.83 -13.45 7.56
CA ALA A 163 3.56 -13.24 8.23
C ALA A 163 3.81 -12.94 9.72
N ALA A 164 3.18 -11.89 10.23
CA ALA A 164 3.17 -11.52 11.63
C ALA A 164 1.78 -11.74 12.23
N GLU A 165 1.70 -11.70 13.56
CA GLU A 165 0.42 -11.81 14.27
C GLU A 165 -0.56 -10.71 13.84
N GLY A 166 -1.86 -11.01 13.90
CA GLY A 166 -2.92 -10.05 13.58
C GLY A 166 -3.18 -9.84 12.09
N GLY A 167 -2.70 -10.74 11.22
CA GLY A 167 -2.94 -10.62 9.77
C GLY A 167 -2.09 -9.53 9.11
N VAL A 168 -0.88 -9.34 9.61
CA VAL A 168 0.09 -8.36 9.10
C VAL A 168 1.16 -9.08 8.29
N VAL A 169 1.60 -8.49 7.19
CA VAL A 169 2.77 -8.92 6.42
C VAL A 169 3.91 -7.96 6.68
N VAL A 170 5.11 -8.48 6.95
CA VAL A 170 6.34 -7.68 7.10
C VAL A 170 7.28 -7.95 5.94
N LEU A 171 7.69 -6.89 5.24
CA LEU A 171 8.63 -6.88 4.12
C LEU A 171 9.92 -6.20 4.56
N ASP A 172 11.04 -6.92 4.54
CA ASP A 172 12.33 -6.41 5.01
C ASP A 172 13.54 -7.08 4.35
N GLY A 173 14.72 -6.84 4.94
CA GLY A 173 15.98 -7.43 4.53
C GLY A 173 16.50 -8.48 5.50
N SER A 174 17.17 -9.49 4.96
CA SER A 174 17.82 -10.53 5.75
C SER A 174 19.07 -10.08 6.52
N GLY A 175 19.68 -8.96 6.14
CA GLY A 175 20.88 -8.42 6.75
C GLY A 175 20.63 -7.72 8.07
N ALA A 176 21.53 -7.93 9.04
CA ALA A 176 21.50 -7.26 10.34
C ALA A 176 22.72 -6.31 10.50
N PRO A 177 22.54 -5.07 10.96
CA PRO A 177 21.26 -4.43 11.26
C PRO A 177 20.48 -4.06 9.98
N GLY A 178 19.15 -4.25 10.01
CA GLY A 178 18.27 -3.84 8.93
C GLY A 178 18.14 -2.31 8.81
N LEU A 179 17.88 -1.81 7.60
CA LEU A 179 17.70 -0.37 7.36
C LEU A 179 16.27 0.11 7.67
N ALA A 180 15.28 -0.62 7.19
CA ALA A 180 13.86 -0.36 7.38
C ALA A 180 13.07 -1.66 7.12
N ALA A 181 11.83 -1.71 7.62
CA ALA A 181 10.86 -2.75 7.32
C ALA A 181 9.51 -2.09 7.01
N LEU A 182 8.70 -2.73 6.16
CA LEU A 182 7.33 -2.33 5.87
C LEU A 182 6.37 -3.34 6.47
N ALA A 183 5.44 -2.88 7.29
CA ALA A 183 4.32 -3.68 7.75
C ALA A 183 3.07 -3.30 6.93
N ILE A 184 2.39 -4.30 6.39
CA ILE A 184 1.15 -4.14 5.62
C ILE A 184 0.05 -4.90 6.37
N GLY A 185 -1.04 -4.19 6.69
CA GLY A 185 -2.21 -4.76 7.34
C GLY A 185 -3.48 -4.12 6.82
N SER A 186 -4.61 -4.65 7.25
CA SER A 186 -5.95 -4.13 6.97
C SER A 186 -6.62 -3.60 8.24
N ASP A 187 -7.63 -2.77 8.04
CA ASP A 187 -8.53 -2.21 9.06
C ASP A 187 -9.27 -3.27 9.88
N GLU A 188 -9.53 -4.44 9.31
CA GLU A 188 -10.02 -5.62 10.03
C GLU A 188 -9.12 -6.84 9.78
N ALA A 189 -9.32 -7.90 10.56
CA ALA A 189 -8.57 -9.14 10.40
C ALA A 189 -8.73 -9.72 8.99
N GLY A 190 -7.59 -9.92 8.31
CA GLY A 190 -7.48 -10.60 7.02
C GLY A 190 -6.71 -11.91 7.13
N THR A 191 -6.79 -12.73 6.07
CA THR A 191 -5.97 -13.92 5.94
C THR A 191 -4.68 -13.55 5.22
N VAL A 192 -3.55 -14.00 5.75
CA VAL A 192 -2.23 -13.78 5.18
C VAL A 192 -1.63 -15.08 4.68
N ALA A 193 -1.11 -15.06 3.46
CA ALA A 193 -0.23 -16.09 2.93
C ALA A 193 1.07 -15.44 2.44
N VAL A 194 2.21 -16.08 2.70
CA VAL A 194 3.52 -15.64 2.23
C VAL A 194 4.18 -16.75 1.42
N HIS A 195 5.02 -16.37 0.46
CA HIS A 195 5.82 -17.30 -0.32
C HIS A 195 7.27 -16.86 -0.33
N ASP A 196 8.16 -17.81 -0.06
CA ASP A 196 9.61 -17.63 -0.11
C ASP A 196 10.15 -17.85 -1.53
N GLY A 197 11.36 -17.37 -1.78
CA GLY A 197 12.06 -17.58 -3.05
C GLY A 197 13.04 -16.44 -3.36
N ALA A 198 13.51 -16.41 -4.61
CA ALA A 198 14.31 -15.29 -5.11
C ALA A 198 13.50 -13.98 -5.15
N GLU A 199 12.20 -14.09 -5.36
CA GLU A 199 11.23 -13.00 -5.35
C GLU A 199 10.13 -13.35 -4.31
N PRO A 200 10.40 -13.13 -3.01
CA PRO A 200 9.43 -13.46 -1.97
C PRO A 200 8.23 -12.51 -2.05
N GLY A 201 7.06 -13.00 -1.67
CA GLY A 201 5.83 -12.21 -1.77
C GLY A 201 4.72 -12.67 -0.85
N TYR A 202 3.55 -12.07 -1.01
CA TYR A 202 2.43 -12.22 -0.10
C TYR A 202 1.07 -12.03 -0.77
N VAL A 203 0.06 -12.51 -0.06
CA VAL A 203 -1.35 -12.20 -0.25
C VAL A 203 -1.93 -11.84 1.12
N LEU A 204 -2.54 -10.67 1.23
CA LEU A 204 -3.38 -10.25 2.35
C LEU A 204 -4.81 -10.15 1.85
N GLU A 205 -5.70 -11.04 2.27
CA GLU A 205 -7.07 -11.14 1.76
C GLU A 205 -8.13 -10.84 2.83
N ARG A 206 -9.17 -10.10 2.44
CA ARG A 206 -10.42 -9.96 3.18
C ARG A 206 -11.60 -10.37 2.31
N GLN A 207 -12.61 -10.96 2.94
CA GLN A 207 -13.86 -11.33 2.28
C GLN A 207 -15.04 -10.70 3.00
N PHE A 208 -15.98 -10.13 2.24
CA PHE A 208 -17.18 -9.49 2.77
C PHE A 208 -18.32 -9.51 1.74
N THR A 209 -19.54 -9.41 2.22
CA THR A 209 -20.73 -9.31 1.38
C THR A 209 -21.07 -7.83 1.17
N VAL A 210 -21.35 -7.44 -0.08
CA VAL A 210 -21.79 -6.08 -0.44
C VAL A 210 -23.26 -6.15 -0.86
N GLU A 211 -24.13 -5.61 -0.03
CA GLU A 211 -25.56 -5.48 -0.31
C GLU A 211 -25.82 -4.44 -1.42
N PRO A 212 -26.91 -4.57 -2.19
CA PRO A 212 -27.35 -3.52 -3.12
C PRO A 212 -27.58 -2.17 -2.43
N GLY A 213 -27.06 -1.08 -3.01
CA GLY A 213 -27.22 0.29 -2.52
C GLY A 213 -26.15 1.23 -3.06
#